data_AF-A0A951A170-F1
#
_entry.id   AF-A0A951A170-F1
#
_cell.length_a   1.000
_cell.length_b   1.000
_cell.length_c   1.000
_cell.angle_alpha   90.00
_cell.angle_beta   90.00
_cell.angle_gamma   90.00
#
_symmetry.space_group_name_H-M   'P 1'
#
loop_
_entity.id
_entity.type
_entity.pdbx_description
1 polymer ?
#
loop_
_entity_poly.entity_id
_entity_poly.type
_entity_poly.pdbx_seq_one_letter_code
_entity_poly.pdbx_strand_id
1 'polypeptide(L)'
;LLPAAIAYDEQRFGTRRGDLLVSLKDRAPQLAHVVREAGGVKGFVLGREGRLAPQIGPLVADDIGVARSLLGAALSQVEGACIIDAADHHPKLRHSLQEFGFEPKRSFTRMLFARGEPFDDQNTILAIAGPEFA
;
A
#
# COMPACT_ATOMS: atom_id res chain seq x y z
N LEU A 1 1.71 -7.61 15.69
CA LEU A 1 2.05 -7.32 14.28
C LEU A 1 1.51 -5.96 13.86
N LEU A 2 0.20 -5.75 13.98
CA LEU A 2 -0.45 -4.51 13.57
C LEU A 2 -0.04 -3.24 14.35
N PRO A 3 0.16 -3.23 15.69
CA PRO A 3 0.51 -1.99 16.39
C PRO A 3 1.81 -1.32 15.90
N ALA A 4 2.83 -2.13 15.56
CA ALA A 4 4.07 -1.60 15.02
C ALA A 4 3.95 -1.14 13.56
N ALA A 5 3.07 -1.76 12.77
CA ALA A 5 2.78 -1.31 11.41
C ALA A 5 1.98 0.00 11.43
N ILE A 6 1.05 0.17 12.38
CA ILE A 6 0.34 1.44 12.61
C ILE A 6 1.33 2.54 13.02
N ALA A 7 2.21 2.28 14.00
CA ALA A 7 3.22 3.27 14.40
C ALA A 7 4.18 3.62 13.25
N TYR A 8 4.56 2.64 12.44
CA TYR A 8 5.37 2.82 11.23
C TYR A 8 4.65 3.68 10.19
N ASP A 9 3.34 3.45 9.99
CA ASP A 9 2.48 4.20 9.07
C ASP A 9 2.24 5.64 9.53
N GLU A 10 1.94 5.86 10.80
CA GLU A 10 1.67 7.20 11.35
C GLU A 10 2.84 8.17 11.12
N GLN A 11 4.08 7.67 11.20
CA GLN A 11 5.28 8.45 10.93
C GLN A 11 5.42 8.86 9.45
N ARG A 12 4.77 8.15 8.53
CA ARG A 12 4.92 8.31 7.08
C ARG A 12 3.69 8.91 6.41
N PHE A 13 2.49 8.63 6.88
CA PHE A 13 1.26 9.17 6.29
C PHE A 13 0.91 10.57 6.79
N GLY A 14 1.44 10.97 7.95
CA GLY A 14 1.20 12.32 8.51
C GLY A 14 -0.18 12.49 9.16
N THR A 15 -1.00 11.44 9.23
CA THR A 15 -2.23 11.40 10.03
C THR A 15 -2.45 10.02 10.64
N ARG A 16 -3.24 9.97 11.72
CA ARG A 16 -3.57 8.71 12.40
C ARG A 16 -4.71 8.01 11.68
N ARG A 17 -4.39 6.90 11.02
CA ARG A 17 -5.37 6.03 10.35
C ARG A 17 -5.38 4.60 10.90
N GLY A 18 -4.98 4.42 12.15
CA GLY A 18 -4.89 3.10 12.79
C GLY A 18 -6.17 2.26 12.67
N ASP A 19 -7.34 2.87 12.91
CA ASP A 19 -8.63 2.16 12.83
C ASP A 19 -8.93 1.64 11.41
N LEU A 20 -8.54 2.39 10.38
CA LEU A 20 -8.64 1.93 9.00
C LEU A 20 -7.72 0.73 8.75
N LEU A 21 -6.47 0.79 9.23
CA LEU A 21 -5.51 -0.32 9.06
C LEU A 21 -5.98 -1.58 9.80
N VAL A 22 -6.56 -1.44 10.99
CA VAL A 22 -7.22 -2.54 11.72
C VAL A 22 -8.35 -3.12 10.87
N SER A 23 -9.26 -2.27 10.39
CA SER A 23 -10.40 -2.70 9.58
C SER A 23 -9.96 -3.47 8.32
N LEU A 24 -8.96 -2.98 7.58
CA LEU A 24 -8.44 -3.65 6.38
C LEU A 24 -7.83 -5.02 6.71
N LYS A 25 -7.01 -5.08 7.76
CA LYS A 25 -6.38 -6.32 8.23
C LYS A 25 -7.41 -7.35 8.72
N ASP A 26 -8.53 -6.92 9.27
CA ASP A 26 -9.57 -7.83 9.74
C ASP A 26 -10.46 -8.35 8.61
N ARG A 27 -10.66 -7.54 7.58
CA ARG A 27 -11.42 -7.92 6.37
C ARG A 27 -10.67 -8.91 5.48
N ALA A 28 -9.38 -8.66 5.23
CA ALA A 28 -8.56 -9.52 4.38
C ALA A 28 -7.22 -9.87 5.05
N PRO A 29 -7.25 -10.65 6.15
CA PRO A 29 -6.03 -11.00 6.89
C PRO A 29 -5.00 -11.76 6.05
N GLN A 30 -5.45 -12.49 5.02
CA GLN A 30 -4.59 -13.19 4.07
C GLN A 30 -3.76 -12.23 3.21
N LEU A 31 -4.22 -10.99 2.99
CA LEU A 31 -3.48 -9.98 2.22
C LEU A 31 -2.58 -9.11 3.12
N ALA A 32 -2.60 -9.33 4.43
CA ALA A 32 -1.88 -8.52 5.41
C ALA A 32 -0.48 -9.08 5.67
N HIS A 33 0.54 -8.46 5.08
CA HIS A 33 1.94 -8.83 5.28
C HIS A 33 2.76 -7.67 5.84
N VAL A 34 3.80 -8.00 6.61
CA VAL A 34 4.74 -7.03 7.19
C VAL A 34 6.15 -7.59 7.07
N VAL A 35 7.09 -6.75 6.64
CA VAL A 35 8.53 -7.06 6.66
C VAL A 35 9.15 -6.41 7.89
N ARG A 36 9.97 -7.18 8.59
CA ARG A 36 10.70 -6.76 9.80
C ARG A 36 12.16 -7.15 9.69
N GLU A 37 13.00 -6.27 10.19
CA GLU A 37 14.42 -6.51 10.38
C GLU A 37 14.81 -6.15 11.83
N ALA A 38 16.07 -6.35 12.21
CA ALA A 38 16.57 -6.06 13.56
C ALA A 38 16.25 -4.62 14.05
N GLY A 39 16.09 -3.67 13.12
CA GLY A 39 15.74 -2.27 13.40
C GLY A 39 14.23 -1.96 13.44
N GLY A 40 13.34 -2.94 13.26
CA GLY A 40 11.89 -2.74 13.30
C GLY A 40 11.16 -3.05 11.97
N VAL A 41 9.98 -2.46 11.80
CA VAL A 41 9.18 -2.62 10.56
C VAL A 41 9.88 -1.89 9.41
N LYS A 42 9.99 -2.57 8.26
CA LYS A 42 10.54 -2.03 7.01
C LYS A 42 9.49 -1.76 5.95
N GLY A 43 8.30 -2.31 6.14
CA GLY A 43 7.15 -2.07 5.30
C GLY A 43 6.02 -3.02 5.63
N PHE A 44 4.84 -2.70 5.11
CA PHE A 44 3.67 -3.54 5.19
C PHE A 44 2.78 -3.36 3.95
N VAL A 45 1.95 -4.36 3.70
CA VAL A 45 0.87 -4.31 2.71
C VAL A 45 -0.39 -4.87 3.36
N LEU A 46 -1.53 -4.27 3.05
CA LEU A 46 -2.85 -4.81 3.38
C LEU A 46 -3.66 -4.99 2.10
N GLY A 47 -4.91 -5.42 2.26
CA GLY A 47 -5.87 -5.39 1.18
C GLY A 47 -7.30 -5.43 1.68
N ARG A 48 -8.21 -5.53 0.72
CA ARG A 48 -9.65 -5.69 0.92
C ARG A 48 -10.23 -6.47 -0.25
N GLU A 49 -11.44 -6.96 -0.10
CA GLU A 49 -12.14 -7.76 -1.11
C GLU A 49 -12.41 -6.98 -2.41
N GLY A 50 -12.61 -5.66 -2.30
CA GLY A 50 -13.02 -4.82 -3.42
C GLY A 50 -14.41 -5.17 -3.97
N ARG A 51 -14.93 -4.37 -4.91
CA ARG A 51 -16.23 -4.64 -5.55
C ARG A 51 -16.13 -5.58 -6.75
N LEU A 52 -15.07 -5.43 -7.54
CA LEU A 52 -14.86 -6.17 -8.79
C LEU A 52 -13.77 -7.23 -8.66
N ALA A 53 -12.76 -6.93 -7.85
CA ALA A 53 -11.61 -7.78 -7.59
C ALA A 53 -10.96 -7.35 -6.26
N PRO A 54 -10.20 -8.23 -5.60
CA PRO A 54 -9.39 -7.89 -4.45
C PRO A 54 -8.54 -6.65 -4.73
N GLN A 55 -8.53 -5.73 -3.76
CA GLN A 55 -7.69 -4.55 -3.82
C GLN A 55 -6.52 -4.70 -2.85
N ILE A 56 -5.32 -4.57 -3.38
CA ILE A 56 -4.08 -4.51 -2.59
C ILE A 56 -3.82 -3.04 -2.27
N GLY A 57 -3.66 -2.74 -0.98
CA GLY A 57 -3.45 -1.38 -0.48
C GLY A 57 -3.93 -1.19 0.97
N PRO A 58 -3.26 -0.31 1.75
CA PRO A 58 -2.09 0.46 1.34
C PRO A 58 -0.83 -0.41 1.29
N LEU A 59 0.15 0.02 0.50
CA LEU A 59 1.52 -0.51 0.46
C LEU A 59 2.46 0.60 0.91
N VAL A 60 3.11 0.40 2.05
CA VAL A 60 4.08 1.35 2.61
C VAL A 60 5.36 0.59 2.88
N ALA A 61 6.49 1.08 2.36
CA ALA A 61 7.78 0.42 2.51
C ALA A 61 8.94 1.43 2.47
N ASP A 62 10.05 1.09 3.12
CA ASP A 62 11.26 1.92 3.16
C ASP A 62 11.95 1.98 1.78
N ASP A 63 11.83 0.92 0.98
CA ASP A 63 12.39 0.85 -0.36
C ASP A 63 11.62 -0.11 -1.28
N ILE A 64 11.97 -0.09 -2.57
CA ILE A 64 11.28 -0.87 -3.59
C ILE A 64 11.51 -2.39 -3.48
N GLY A 65 12.66 -2.81 -2.94
CA GLY A 65 12.94 -4.23 -2.72
C GLY A 65 11.99 -4.80 -1.67
N VAL A 66 11.82 -4.09 -0.56
CA VAL A 66 10.82 -4.44 0.47
C VAL A 66 9.41 -4.42 -0.11
N ALA A 67 9.06 -3.40 -0.89
CA ALA A 67 7.76 -3.30 -1.55
C ALA A 67 7.47 -4.47 -2.49
N ARG A 68 8.44 -4.87 -3.31
CA ARG A 68 8.32 -6.01 -4.23
C ARG A 68 8.14 -7.32 -3.48
N SER A 69 8.85 -7.52 -2.36
CA SER A 69 8.69 -8.69 -1.50
C SER A 69 7.28 -8.77 -0.90
N LEU A 70 6.77 -7.64 -0.38
CA LEU A 70 5.41 -7.53 0.15
C LEU A 70 4.35 -7.79 -0.93
N LEU A 71 4.52 -7.22 -2.12
CA LEU A 71 3.64 -7.47 -3.27
C LEU A 71 3.62 -8.96 -3.62
N GLY A 72 4.79 -9.59 -3.75
CA GLY A 72 4.87 -11.02 -4.04
C GLY A 72 4.14 -11.88 -3.00
N ALA A 73 4.28 -11.54 -1.72
CA ALA A 73 3.57 -12.21 -0.63
C ALA A 73 2.04 -12.05 -0.76
N ALA A 74 1.54 -10.82 -0.93
CA ALA A 74 0.11 -10.55 -1.06
C ALA A 74 -0.48 -11.22 -2.32
N LEU A 75 0.23 -11.14 -3.45
CA LEU A 75 -0.20 -11.73 -4.73
C LEU A 75 -0.27 -13.26 -4.67
N SER A 76 0.58 -13.91 -3.87
CA SER A 76 0.48 -15.36 -3.66
C SER A 76 -0.82 -15.82 -3.01
N GLN A 77 -1.57 -14.88 -2.41
CA GLN A 77 -2.84 -15.12 -1.71
C GLN A 77 -4.06 -14.70 -2.54
N VAL A 78 -3.84 -14.21 -3.76
CA VAL A 78 -4.91 -13.80 -4.69
C VAL A 78 -5.08 -14.85 -5.78
N GLU A 79 -6.31 -15.33 -5.93
CA GLU A 79 -6.71 -16.11 -7.10
C GLU A 79 -7.23 -15.17 -8.18
N GLY A 80 -6.58 -15.16 -9.35
CA GLY A 80 -7.01 -14.36 -10.50
C GLY A 80 -6.59 -12.89 -10.43
N ALA A 81 -7.47 -11.99 -10.85
CA ALA A 81 -7.16 -10.57 -10.98
C ALA A 81 -7.27 -9.83 -9.64
N CYS A 82 -6.42 -8.80 -9.46
CA CYS A 82 -6.54 -7.83 -8.37
C CYS A 82 -6.26 -6.41 -8.88
N ILE A 83 -6.57 -5.43 -8.03
CA ILE A 83 -6.42 -4.00 -8.30
C ILE A 83 -5.45 -3.41 -7.29
N ILE A 84 -4.61 -2.48 -7.74
CA ILE A 84 -3.77 -1.66 -6.88
C ILE A 84 -3.84 -0.21 -7.36
N ASP A 85 -4.12 0.70 -6.43
CA ASP A 85 -4.06 2.14 -6.68
C ASP A 85 -2.64 2.62 -6.35
N ALA A 86 -1.73 2.43 -7.31
CA ALA A 86 -0.30 2.70 -7.16
C ALA A 86 0.03 4.18 -7.39
N ALA A 87 0.97 4.69 -6.60
CA ALA A 87 1.56 6.01 -6.79
C ALA A 87 2.38 6.03 -8.09
N ASP A 88 1.96 6.86 -9.05
CA ASP A 88 2.51 6.87 -10.41
C ASP A 88 3.87 7.58 -10.53
N HIS A 89 4.26 8.37 -9.52
CA HIS A 89 5.59 8.99 -9.41
C HIS A 89 6.71 7.99 -9.07
N HIS A 90 6.40 6.71 -8.84
CA HIS A 90 7.38 5.64 -8.57
C HIS A 90 7.64 4.76 -9.80
N PRO A 91 8.62 5.09 -10.67
CA PRO A 91 8.89 4.31 -11.88
C PRO A 91 9.34 2.87 -11.57
N LYS A 92 10.05 2.65 -10.46
CA LYS A 92 10.49 1.31 -10.04
C LYS A 92 9.32 0.45 -9.54
N LEU A 93 8.31 1.07 -8.91
CA LEU A 93 7.06 0.38 -8.55
C LEU A 93 6.28 0.00 -9.79
N ARG A 94 6.12 0.93 -10.73
CA ARG A 94 5.48 0.66 -12.02
C ARG A 94 6.15 -0.51 -12.74
N HIS A 95 7.47 -0.54 -12.77
CA HIS A 95 8.22 -1.66 -13.36
C HIS A 95 7.95 -2.99 -12.63
N SER A 96 8.00 -2.99 -11.29
CA SER A 96 7.71 -4.19 -10.49
C SER A 96 6.29 -4.71 -10.75
N LEU A 97 5.30 -3.82 -10.84
CA LEU A 97 3.92 -4.16 -11.16
C LEU A 97 3.79 -4.78 -12.56
N GLN A 98 4.49 -4.24 -13.56
CA GLN A 98 4.52 -4.82 -14.91
C GLN A 98 5.13 -6.22 -14.92
N GLU A 99 6.20 -6.47 -14.15
CA GLU A 99 6.78 -7.81 -13.99
C GLU A 99 5.80 -8.80 -13.34
N PHE A 100 4.93 -8.33 -12.45
CA PHE A 100 3.83 -9.12 -11.88
C PHE A 100 2.61 -9.24 -12.82
N GLY A 101 2.67 -8.70 -14.04
CA GLY A 101 1.60 -8.79 -15.04
C GLY A 101 0.50 -7.74 -14.89
N PHE A 102 0.70 -6.69 -14.09
CA PHE A 102 -0.26 -5.59 -14.00
C PHE A 102 -0.20 -4.68 -15.23
N GLU A 103 -1.37 -4.16 -15.59
CA GLU A 103 -1.52 -3.15 -16.63
C GLU A 103 -2.27 -1.92 -16.07
N PRO A 104 -1.90 -0.69 -16.48
CA PRO A 104 -2.65 0.50 -16.12
C PRO A 104 -4.09 0.42 -16.66
N LYS A 105 -5.08 0.68 -15.79
CA LYS A 105 -6.50 0.73 -16.20
C LYS A 105 -7.11 2.13 -16.16
N ARG A 106 -6.68 2.96 -15.20
CA ARG A 106 -7.12 4.35 -15.04
C ARG A 106 -6.09 5.12 -14.20
N SER A 107 -6.11 6.45 -14.30
CA SER A 107 -5.36 7.34 -13.43
C SER A 107 -6.31 8.12 -12.51
N PHE A 108 -5.79 8.52 -11.36
CA PHE A 108 -6.42 9.47 -10.45
C PHE A 108 -5.45 10.62 -10.21
N THR A 109 -5.98 11.82 -10.02
CA THR A 109 -5.17 12.98 -9.65
C THR A 109 -5.42 13.32 -8.20
N ARG A 110 -4.37 13.30 -7.38
CA ARG A 110 -4.43 13.80 -6.01
C ARG A 110 -4.56 15.32 -6.04
N MET A 111 -5.57 15.86 -5.37
CA MET A 111 -5.83 17.30 -5.28
C MET A 111 -5.58 17.78 -3.85
N LEU A 112 -4.96 18.94 -3.71
CA LEU A 112 -4.66 19.57 -2.43
C LEU A 112 -5.36 20.94 -2.36
N PHE A 113 -6.01 21.23 -1.25
CA PHE A 113 -6.63 22.54 -1.02
C PHE A 113 -5.76 23.39 -0.09
N ALA A 114 -5.51 24.64 -0.47
CA ALA A 114 -4.74 25.63 0.29
C ALA A 114 -3.29 25.20 0.64
N ARG A 115 -2.69 24.27 -0.12
CA ARG A 115 -1.30 23.85 0.05
C ARG A 115 -0.71 23.26 -1.23
N GLY A 116 0.61 23.34 -1.37
CA GLY A 116 1.36 22.81 -2.52
C GLY A 116 1.92 21.40 -2.34
N GLU A 117 2.14 20.97 -1.10
CA GLU A 117 2.77 19.68 -0.78
C GLU A 117 1.81 18.77 0.01
N PRO A 118 1.83 17.44 -0.20
CA PRO A 118 1.08 16.48 0.62
C PRO A 118 1.51 16.42 2.10
N PHE A 119 0.74 15.70 2.93
CA PHE A 119 1.10 15.46 4.35
C PHE A 119 1.98 14.22 4.52
N ASP A 120 1.95 13.32 3.54
CA ASP A 120 2.60 12.05 3.58
C ASP A 120 3.98 12.07 2.92
N ASP A 121 4.82 11.14 3.34
CA ASP A 121 6.07 10.83 2.69
C ASP A 121 5.78 10.04 1.41
N GLN A 122 5.74 10.80 0.32
CA GLN A 122 5.56 10.26 -1.03
C GLN A 122 6.61 9.22 -1.42
N ASN A 123 7.77 9.13 -0.75
CA ASN A 123 8.79 8.13 -1.09
C ASN A 123 8.47 6.74 -0.53
N THR A 124 7.75 6.68 0.59
CA THR A 124 7.48 5.42 1.30
C THR A 124 6.05 4.91 1.10
N ILE A 125 5.12 5.79 0.72
CA ILE A 125 3.76 5.39 0.32
C ILE A 125 3.72 5.07 -1.17
N LEU A 126 3.57 3.78 -1.45
CA LEU A 126 3.67 3.22 -2.79
C LEU A 126 2.30 2.88 -3.37
N ALA A 127 1.34 2.54 -2.52
CA ALA A 127 -0.07 2.40 -2.91
C ALA A 127 -0.99 2.84 -1.78
N ILE A 128 -2.13 3.41 -2.15
CA ILE A 128 -3.19 3.82 -1.22
C ILE A 128 -4.22 2.70 -1.03
N ALA A 129 -5.02 2.77 0.04
CA ALA A 129 -6.10 1.81 0.29
C ALA A 129 -7.29 1.93 -0.70
N GLY A 130 -7.32 3.03 -1.45
CA GLY A 130 -8.37 3.45 -2.37
C GLY A 130 -8.41 4.98 -2.45
N PRO A 131 -8.90 5.57 -3.55
CA PRO A 131 -9.02 7.04 -3.68
C PRO A 131 -9.91 7.66 -2.59
N GLU A 132 -10.81 6.89 -1.98
CA GLU A 132 -11.63 7.32 -0.84
C GLU A 132 -10.88 7.41 0.50
N PHE A 133 -9.60 6.99 0.55
CA PHE A 133 -8.76 6.93 1.75
C PHE A 133 -7.37 7.59 1.58
N ALA A 134 -7.21 8.42 0.54
CA ALA A 134 -5.94 9.05 0.14
C ALA A 134 -5.63 10.40 0.82
#